data_AF-A0A351HUC0-F1
#
_entry.id   AF-A0A351HUC0-F1
#
_cell.length_a   1.000
_cell.length_b   1.000
_cell.length_c   1.000
_cell.angle_alpha   90.00
_cell.angle_beta   90.00
_cell.angle_gamma   90.00
#
_symmetry.space_group_name_H-M   'P 1'
#
loop_
_entity.id
_entity.type
_entity.pdbx_description
1 polymer ?
#
loop_
_entity_poly.entity_id
_entity_poly.type
_entity_poly.pdbx_seq_one_letter_code
_entity_poly.pdbx_strand_id
1 'polypeptide(L)' 'MKKEYLQIDKVVGPLIQISDVDDVFYGEVVDIVEISTGNIKKGKVIKIEEKNVIIQVFQNT' A
#
# COMPACT_ATOMS: atom_id res chain seq x y z
N MET A 1 4.34 -9.38 -12.78
CA MET A 1 3.71 -8.20 -13.44
C MET A 1 3.45 -7.15 -12.37
N LYS A 2 3.55 -5.86 -12.70
CA LYS A 2 3.14 -4.80 -11.76
C LYS A 2 1.61 -4.73 -11.76
N LYS A 3 0.98 -4.89 -10.59
CA LYS A 3 -0.46 -4.68 -10.40
C LYS A 3 -0.68 -3.28 -9.83
N GLU A 4 -1.76 -2.65 -10.24
CA GLU A 4 -2.17 -1.33 -9.76
C GLU A 4 -3.56 -1.46 -9.14
N TYR A 5 -3.70 -0.93 -7.92
CA TYR A 5 -4.95 -0.93 -7.17
C TYR A 5 -5.35 0.53 -6.96
N LEU A 6 -6.53 0.90 -7.44
CA LEU A 6 -7.00 2.29 -7.46
C LEU A 6 -7.76 2.70 -6.18
N GLN A 7 -7.95 1.77 -5.25
CA GLN A 7 -8.72 2.00 -4.04
C GLN A 7 -7.87 1.75 -2.79
N ILE A 8 -7.95 2.70 -1.87
CA ILE A 8 -7.49 2.57 -0.49
C ILE A 8 -8.73 2.51 0.39
N ASP A 9 -8.85 1.46 1.20
CA ASP A 9 -10.03 1.29 2.06
C ASP A 9 -9.90 2.13 3.33
N LYS A 10 -8.69 2.22 3.88
CA LYS A 10 -8.45 2.93 5.13
C LYS A 10 -7.03 3.44 5.25
N VAL A 11 -6.89 4.61 5.85
CA VAL A 11 -5.61 5.17 6.29
C VAL A 11 -5.66 5.40 7.81
N VAL A 12 -4.68 4.87 8.53
CA VAL A 12 -4.55 5.02 10.00
C VAL A 12 -3.10 5.39 10.33
N GLY A 13 -2.85 6.69 10.52
CA GLY A 13 -1.49 7.18 10.74
C GLY A 13 -0.59 6.84 9.55
N PRO A 14 0.54 6.13 9.75
CA PRO A 14 1.42 5.70 8.66
C PRO A 14 0.97 4.41 7.97
N LEU A 15 -0.18 3.83 8.34
CA LEU A 15 -0.67 2.57 7.81
C LEU A 15 -1.77 2.78 6.78
N ILE A 16 -1.73 1.99 5.71
CA ILE A 16 -2.73 1.93 4.66
C ILE A 16 -3.24 0.50 4.59
N GLN A 17 -4.57 0.33 4.57
CA GLN A 17 -5.22 -0.95 4.32
C GLN A 17 -5.82 -0.96 2.91
N ILE A 18 -5.59 -2.06 2.20
CA ILE A 18 -6.20 -2.36 0.92
C ILE A 18 -6.76 -3.79 0.94
N SER A 19 -7.91 -3.98 0.32
CA SER A 19 -8.62 -5.26 0.18
C SER A 19 -8.62 -5.69 -1.29
N ASP A 20 -9.12 -6.90 -1.55
CA ASP A 20 -9.25 -7.46 -2.90
C ASP A 20 -7.94 -7.50 -3.70
N VAL A 21 -6.82 -7.72 -3.00
CA VAL A 21 -5.53 -7.91 -3.66
C VAL A 21 -5.22 -9.38 -3.89
N ASP A 22 -4.50 -9.64 -4.97
CA ASP A 22 -4.01 -10.96 -5.33
C ASP A 22 -2.51 -10.89 -5.63
N ASP A 23 -1.77 -11.95 -5.31
CA ASP A 23 -0.33 -12.09 -5.63
C ASP A 23 0.54 -10.98 -5.02
N VAL A 24 0.34 -10.72 -3.72
CA VAL A 24 1.11 -9.75 -2.92
C VAL A 24 1.95 -10.49 -1.90
N PHE A 25 3.20 -10.07 -1.70
CA PHE A 25 4.14 -10.74 -0.80
C PHE A 25 4.51 -9.88 0.41
N TYR A 26 4.74 -10.56 1.54
CA TYR A 26 5.20 -9.87 2.75
C TYR A 26 6.56 -9.22 2.50
N GLY A 27 6.69 -7.96 2.89
CA GLY A 27 7.89 -7.17 2.72
C GLY A 27 8.09 -6.57 1.33
N GLU A 28 7.15 -6.79 0.40
CA GLU A 28 7.13 -6.13 -0.90
C GLU A 28 7.08 -4.60 -0.74
N VAL A 29 7.86 -3.91 -1.59
CA VAL A 29 7.88 -2.44 -1.64
C VAL A 29 6.87 -1.99 -2.67
N VAL A 30 6.00 -1.06 -2.27
CA VAL A 30 4.93 -0.53 -3.11
C VAL A 30 5.09 0.98 -3.31
N ASP A 31 4.71 1.44 -4.49
CA ASP A 31 4.54 2.87 -4.77
C ASP A 31 3.08 3.25 -4.50
N ILE A 32 2.89 4.34 -3.77
CA ILE A 32 1.58 4.92 -3.45
C ILE A 32 1.52 6.27 -4.13
N VAL A 33 0.62 6.41 -5.11
CA VAL A 33 0.48 7.63 -5.90
C VAL A 33 -0.71 8.43 -5.39
N GLU A 34 -0.47 9.65 -4.96
CA GLU A 34 -1.53 10.58 -4.61
C GLU A 34 -2.09 11.23 -5.89
N ILE A 35 -3.32 10.88 -6.27
CA ILE A 35 -3.93 11.28 -7.56
C ILE A 35 -4.01 12.81 -7.70
N SER A 36 -4.28 13.53 -6.61
CA SER A 36 -4.45 14.99 -6.63
C SER A 36 -3.16 15.76 -6.87
N THR A 37 -2.02 15.23 -6.44
CA THR A 37 -0.72 15.93 -6.48
C THR A 37 0.29 15.26 -7.42
N GLY A 38 0.08 14.00 -7.77
CA GLY A 38 1.05 13.15 -8.46
C GLY A 38 2.21 12.70 -7.57
N ASN A 39 2.21 13.01 -6.27
CA ASN A 39 3.30 12.64 -5.38
C ASN A 39 3.36 11.12 -5.18
N ILE A 40 4.58 10.58 -5.26
CA ILE A 40 4.85 9.16 -5.03
C ILE A 40 5.45 8.99 -3.64
N LYS A 41 4.75 8.24 -2.79
CA LYS A 41 5.27 7.74 -1.52
C LYS A 41 5.64 6.28 -1.69
N LYS A 42 6.64 5.82 -0.94
CA LYS A 42 7.00 4.40 -0.88
C LYS A 42 6.49 3.80 0.41
N GLY A 43 6.09 2.54 0.36
CA GLY A 43 5.71 1.78 1.53
C GLY A 43 6.17 0.34 1.44
N LYS A 44 5.93 -0.40 2.51
CA LYS A 44 6.24 -1.83 2.63
C LYS A 44 5.04 -2.60 3.12
N VAL A 45 4.77 -3.76 2.52
CA VAL A 45 3.78 -4.71 3.02
C VAL A 45 4.24 -5.31 4.34
N ILE A 46 3.47 -5.09 5.41
CA ILE A 46 3.80 -5.56 6.77
C ILE A 46 2.77 -6.54 7.35
N LYS A 47 1.65 -6.77 6.66
CA LYS A 47 0.65 -7.77 7.05
C LYS A 47 -0.14 -8.22 5.83
N ILE A 48 -0.46 -9.50 5.77
CA ILE A 48 -1.34 -10.10 4.75
C ILE A 48 -2.32 -11.01 5.49
N GLU A 49 -3.62 -10.77 5.29
CA GLU A 49 -4.73 -11.56 5.81
C GLU A 49 -5.69 -11.86 4.66
N GLU A 50 -5.59 -13.06 4.09
CA GLU A 50 -6.31 -13.46 2.88
C GLU A 50 -6.06 -12.46 1.73
N LYS A 51 -7.07 -11.65 1.38
CA LYS A 51 -7.01 -10.61 0.35
C LYS A 51 -6.84 -9.20 0.92
N ASN A 52 -6.65 -9.07 2.23
CA ASN A 52 -6.41 -7.81 2.91
C ASN A 52 -4.92 -7.63 3.16
N VAL A 53 -4.40 -6.45 2.86
CA VAL A 53 -3.00 -6.12 3.03
C VAL A 53 -2.86 -4.80 3.78
N ILE A 54 -1.91 -4.78 4.72
CA ILE A 54 -1.49 -3.57 5.43
C ILE A 54 -0.12 -3.15 4.93
N ILE A 55 -0.04 -1.89 4.48
CA ILE A 55 1.16 -1.23 3.99
C ILE A 55 1.56 -0.16 5.00
N GLN A 56 2.83 -0.15 5.41
CA GLN A 56 3.42 0.95 6.16
C GLN A 56 4.09 1.92 5.20
N VAL A 57 3.70 3.19 5.23
CA VAL A 57 4.30 4.26 4.43
C VAL A 57 5.62 4.69 5.07
N PHE A 58 6.68 4.81 4.27
CA PHE A 58 7.93 5.38 4.73
C PHE A 58 7.77 6.88 4.98
N GLN A 59 8.22 7.33 6.14
CA GLN A 59 8.33 8.76 6.46
C GLN A 59 9.76 9.18 6.16
N ASN A 60 9.94 10.31 5.46
CA ASN A 60 11.23 10.95 5.40
C ASN A 60 11.52 11.55 6.79
N THR A 61 12.66 11.20 7.37
CA THR A 61 13.24 11.90 8.53
C THR A 61 13.65 13.32 8.18
#